data_AF-A0A1F9BM28-F1
#
_entry.id   AF-A0A1F9BM28-F1
#
_cell.length_a   1.000
_cell.length_b   1.000
_cell.length_c   1.000
_cell.angle_alpha   90.00
_cell.angle_beta   90.00
_cell.angle_gamma   90.00
#
_symmetry.space_group_name_H-M   'P 1'
#
loop_
_entity.id
_entity.type
_entity.pdbx_description
1 polymer ?
#
loop_
_entity_poly.entity_id
_entity_poly.type
_entity_poly.pdbx_seq_one_letter_code
_entity_poly.pdbx_strand_id
1 'polypeptide(L)'
;MLKKAILLLVLIWAVTVFSAAAQTTLIFVGKIEEVATKTQMTGMGSTEKYLSIKLDSKPKLDFRITARDAARFGLTDTAQPSAVITPGKIKGVGWKVRLTCDKKTTLGDPIYMVLKLERLD
;
A
#
# COMPACT_ATOMS: atom_id res chain seq x y z
N MET A 1 -24.56 -48.40 -8.56
CA MET A 1 -23.84 -47.56 -7.58
C MET A 1 -23.42 -46.18 -8.14
N LEU A 2 -24.09 -45.67 -9.19
CA LEU A 2 -23.74 -44.40 -9.87
C LEU A 2 -24.18 -43.14 -9.11
N LYS A 3 -25.27 -43.23 -8.32
CA LYS A 3 -25.84 -42.10 -7.58
C LYS A 3 -24.95 -41.57 -6.44
N LYS A 4 -24.09 -42.41 -5.86
CA LYS A 4 -23.17 -42.00 -4.77
C LYS A 4 -21.93 -41.25 -5.29
N ALA A 5 -21.51 -41.51 -6.52
CA ALA A 5 -20.36 -40.84 -7.14
C ALA A 5 -20.66 -39.38 -7.52
N ILE A 6 -21.90 -39.07 -7.90
CA ILE A 6 -22.31 -37.72 -8.29
C ILE A 6 -22.33 -36.77 -7.07
N LEU A 7 -22.77 -37.27 -5.91
CA LEU A 7 -22.79 -36.50 -4.66
C LEU A 7 -21.39 -36.14 -4.15
N LEU A 8 -20.41 -37.02 -4.36
CA LEU A 8 -19.00 -36.78 -4.03
C LEU A 8 -18.36 -35.74 -4.96
N LEU A 9 -18.76 -35.71 -6.23
CA LEU A 9 -18.25 -34.71 -7.18
C LEU A 9 -18.77 -33.30 -6.86
N VAL A 10 -20.03 -33.15 -6.45
CA VAL A 10 -20.60 -31.84 -6.08
C VAL A 10 -19.96 -31.25 -4.81
N LEU A 11 -19.53 -32.09 -3.86
CA LEU A 11 -18.86 -31.61 -2.64
C LEU A 11 -17.45 -31.04 -2.91
N ILE A 12 -16.78 -31.48 -3.97
CA ILE A 12 -15.42 -31.02 -4.31
C ILE A 12 -15.43 -29.62 -4.93
N TRP A 13 -16.53 -29.22 -5.59
CA TRP A 13 -16.68 -27.84 -6.13
C TRP A 13 -17.07 -26.81 -5.07
N ALA A 14 -17.55 -27.24 -3.90
CA ALA A 14 -17.94 -26.34 -2.82
C ALA A 14 -16.75 -25.85 -1.95
N VAL A 15 -15.57 -26.47 -2.07
CA VAL A 15 -14.40 -26.17 -1.21
C VAL A 15 -13.32 -25.36 -1.93
N THR A 16 -13.40 -25.19 -3.26
CA THR A 16 -12.40 -24.42 -4.03
C THR A 16 -12.68 -22.93 -4.13
N VAL A 17 -13.72 -22.42 -3.46
CA VAL A 17 -13.82 -20.98 -3.18
C VAL A 17 -13.01 -20.67 -1.91
N PHE A 18 -11.74 -21.10 -1.91
CA PHE A 18 -10.73 -20.39 -1.15
C PHE A 18 -10.78 -18.97 -1.67
N SER A 19 -11.48 -18.13 -0.92
CA SER A 19 -11.40 -16.68 -1.05
C SER A 19 -9.96 -16.32 -0.71
N ALA A 20 -9.05 -16.48 -1.67
CA ALA A 20 -7.89 -15.63 -1.76
C ALA A 20 -8.50 -14.23 -1.75
N ALA A 21 -8.42 -13.55 -0.60
CA ALA A 21 -8.87 -12.18 -0.47
C ALA A 21 -8.21 -11.43 -1.63
N ALA A 22 -8.99 -11.10 -2.66
CA ALA A 22 -8.48 -10.53 -3.88
C ALA A 22 -7.87 -9.19 -3.48
N GLN A 23 -6.55 -9.19 -3.32
CA GLN A 23 -5.77 -8.04 -2.92
C GLN A 23 -6.00 -7.02 -4.03
N THR A 24 -6.91 -6.06 -3.77
CA THR A 24 -7.37 -5.14 -4.80
C THR A 24 -6.29 -4.11 -5.02
N THR A 25 -5.43 -4.39 -5.98
CA THR A 25 -4.42 -3.45 -6.46
C THR A 25 -5.11 -2.36 -7.28
N LEU A 26 -4.91 -1.11 -6.87
CA LEU A 26 -5.49 0.08 -7.44
C LEU A 26 -4.39 1.00 -7.96
N ILE A 27 -4.69 1.74 -9.02
CA ILE A 27 -3.74 2.67 -9.63
C ILE A 27 -4.25 4.10 -9.44
N PHE A 28 -3.37 4.98 -8.97
CA PHE A 28 -3.63 6.39 -8.78
C PHE A 28 -2.59 7.23 -9.52
N VAL A 29 -3.03 8.32 -10.14
CA VAL A 29 -2.13 9.25 -10.83
C VAL A 29 -2.38 10.65 -10.28
N GLY A 30 -1.30 11.37 -9.98
CA GLY A 30 -1.37 12.73 -9.47
C GLY A 30 0.01 13.33 -9.23
N LYS A 31 0.04 14.62 -8.91
CA LYS A 31 1.23 15.32 -8.43
C LYS A 31 1.32 15.16 -6.91
N ILE A 32 2.51 14.85 -6.43
CA ILE A 32 2.78 14.80 -5.00
C ILE A 32 2.81 16.22 -4.45
N GLU A 33 1.89 16.56 -3.55
CA GLU A 33 1.85 17.87 -2.88
C GLU A 33 2.59 17.86 -1.55
N GLU A 34 2.51 16.74 -0.83
CA GLU A 34 3.10 16.60 0.48
C GLU A 34 3.61 15.19 0.67
N VAL A 35 4.76 15.07 1.32
CA VAL A 35 5.28 13.81 1.83
C VAL A 35 5.69 14.03 3.27
N ALA A 36 5.07 13.28 4.18
CA ALA A 36 5.27 13.42 5.62
C ALA A 36 5.69 12.09 6.23
N THR A 37 6.57 12.12 7.21
CA THR A 37 6.97 10.90 7.94
C THR A 37 6.10 10.71 9.16
N LYS A 38 5.58 9.50 9.32
CA LYS A 38 4.70 9.13 10.42
C LYS A 38 5.15 7.79 11.03
N THR A 39 4.64 7.53 12.23
CA THR A 39 4.86 6.30 12.98
C THR A 39 3.53 5.62 13.23
N GLN A 40 3.47 4.31 13.05
CA GLN A 40 2.30 3.49 13.37
C GLN A 40 2.71 2.40 14.35
N MET A 41 1.88 2.19 15.36
CA MET A 41 2.00 1.03 16.25
C MET A 41 1.52 -0.22 15.52
N THR A 42 2.35 -1.24 15.49
CA THR A 42 2.02 -2.56 14.96
C THR A 42 1.23 -3.36 15.99
N GLY A 43 0.54 -4.42 15.56
CA GLY A 43 -0.26 -5.28 16.44
C GLY A 43 0.54 -6.02 17.53
N MET A 44 1.88 -6.03 17.45
CA MET A 44 2.77 -6.62 18.45
C MET A 44 3.36 -5.57 19.42
N GLY A 45 2.85 -4.34 19.42
CA GLY A 45 3.33 -3.25 20.28
C GLY A 45 4.64 -2.61 19.83
N SER A 46 5.19 -2.99 18.67
CA SER A 46 6.34 -2.32 18.06
C SER A 46 5.88 -1.08 17.27
N THR A 47 6.75 -0.10 17.08
CA THR A 47 6.46 1.09 16.25
C THR A 47 7.21 1.00 14.93
N GLU A 48 6.49 1.12 13.81
CA GLU A 48 7.08 1.16 12.48
C GLU A 48 6.95 2.57 11.86
N LYS A 49 7.98 3.02 11.13
CA LYS A 49 7.97 4.29 10.40
C LYS A 49 7.50 4.08 8.97
N TYR A 50 6.66 4.99 8.50
CA TYR A 50 6.18 5.04 7.13
C TYR A 50 6.16 6.49 6.63
N LEU A 51 6.16 6.67 5.32
CA LEU A 51 5.90 7.96 4.71
C LEU A 51 4.46 7.99 4.22
N SER A 52 3.77 9.09 4.51
CA SER A 52 2.45 9.43 4.00
C SER A 52 2.61 10.35 2.81
N ILE A 53 1.94 10.05 1.71
CA ILE A 53 1.98 10.82 0.45
C ILE A 53 0.59 11.43 0.22
N LYS A 54 0.53 12.72 -0.09
CA LYS A 54 -0.69 13.37 -0.57
C LYS A 54 -0.57 13.68 -2.06
N LEU A 55 -1.58 13.26 -2.82
CA LEU A 55 -1.71 13.59 -4.23
C LEU A 55 -2.73 14.73 -4.40
N ASP A 56 -2.42 15.69 -5.27
CA ASP A 56 -3.32 16.79 -5.67
C ASP A 56 -4.69 16.31 -6.17
N SER A 57 -4.69 15.21 -6.91
CA SER A 57 -5.86 14.63 -7.55
C SER A 57 -6.73 13.85 -6.56
N LYS A 58 -6.18 13.50 -5.39
CA LYS A 58 -6.81 12.67 -4.35
C LYS A 58 -6.40 13.12 -2.94
N PRO A 59 -6.67 14.38 -2.53
CA PRO A 59 -6.13 14.95 -1.30
C PRO A 59 -6.71 14.34 -0.01
N LYS A 60 -7.85 13.63 -0.12
CA LYS A 60 -8.53 12.96 1.00
C LYS A 60 -8.09 11.50 1.21
N LEU A 61 -7.29 10.93 0.32
CA LEU A 61 -6.86 9.53 0.43
C LEU A 61 -5.52 9.44 1.18
N ASP A 62 -5.38 8.44 2.04
CA ASP A 62 -4.14 8.20 2.80
C ASP A 62 -3.28 7.16 2.08
N PHE A 63 -2.29 7.65 1.33
CA PHE A 63 -1.28 6.80 0.69
C PHE A 63 -0.10 6.63 1.63
N ARG A 64 0.28 5.39 1.90
CA ARG A 64 1.39 5.05 2.80
C ARG A 64 2.42 4.21 2.07
N ILE A 65 3.69 4.52 2.29
CA ILE A 65 4.81 3.75 1.78
C ILE A 65 5.77 3.44 2.92
N THR A 66 6.36 2.25 2.92
CA THR A 66 7.38 1.89 3.90
C THR A 66 8.63 2.76 3.70
N ALA A 67 9.38 3.01 4.77
CA ALA A 67 10.64 3.77 4.65
C ALA A 67 11.64 3.09 3.68
N ARG A 68 11.63 1.75 3.62
CA ARG A 68 12.47 0.96 2.72
C ARG A 68 12.10 1.19 1.26
N ASP A 69 10.82 1.11 0.93
CA ASP A 69 10.35 1.29 -0.45
C ASP A 69 10.47 2.75 -0.90
N ALA A 70 10.25 3.70 0.01
CA ALA A 70 10.48 5.12 -0.26
C ALA A 70 11.93 5.41 -0.66
N ALA A 71 12.90 4.82 0.03
CA ALA A 71 14.32 4.93 -0.34
C ALA A 71 14.58 4.27 -1.71
N ARG A 72 13.99 3.10 -1.96
CA ARG A 72 14.12 2.39 -3.26
C ARG A 72 13.57 3.20 -4.43
N PHE A 73 12.50 3.97 -4.22
CA PHE A 73 11.92 4.84 -5.25
C PHE A 73 12.50 6.25 -5.26
N GLY A 74 13.55 6.52 -4.47
CA GLY A 74 14.24 7.81 -4.45
C GLY A 74 13.42 8.95 -3.81
N LEU A 75 12.38 8.64 -3.03
CA LEU A 75 11.62 9.63 -2.26
C LEU A 75 12.42 10.12 -1.02
N THR A 76 13.45 9.38 -0.60
CA THR A 76 14.33 9.77 0.51
C THR A 76 15.79 9.51 0.17
N ASP A 77 16.69 10.34 0.70
CA ASP A 77 18.14 10.25 0.45
C ASP A 77 18.89 9.22 1.31
N THR A 78 18.23 8.61 2.29
CA THR A 78 18.90 7.71 3.25
C THR A 78 18.52 6.25 3.04
N ALA A 79 19.53 5.42 2.80
CA ALA A 79 19.46 3.96 2.90
C ALA A 79 19.22 3.46 4.35
N GLN A 80 19.17 4.35 5.34
CA GLN A 80 18.95 4.02 6.74
C GLN A 80 17.48 4.12 7.15
N PRO A 81 16.85 3.01 7.60
CA PRO A 81 15.44 2.95 7.98
C PRO A 81 15.12 3.59 9.35
N SER A 82 16.10 4.14 10.06
CA SER A 82 15.94 4.58 11.45
C SER A 82 16.10 6.09 11.63
N ALA A 83 15.19 6.65 12.43
CA ALA A 83 15.35 7.90 13.16
C ALA A 83 15.37 9.22 12.35
N VAL A 84 14.17 9.66 11.95
CA VAL A 84 13.83 11.07 11.63
C VAL A 84 14.21 11.45 10.20
N ILE A 85 13.26 11.26 9.29
CA ILE A 85 13.34 11.84 7.96
C ILE A 85 13.06 13.35 8.14
N THR A 86 14.13 14.13 8.13
CA THR A 86 14.07 15.60 8.18
C THR A 86 13.41 16.11 6.89
N PRO A 87 12.57 17.16 6.91
CA PRO A 87 11.90 17.69 5.71
C PRO A 87 12.83 17.96 4.52
N GLY A 88 14.09 18.37 4.77
CA GLY A 88 15.10 18.60 3.72
C GLY A 88 15.68 17.34 3.06
N LYS A 89 15.35 16.14 3.55
CA LYS A 89 15.79 14.84 2.97
C LYS A 89 14.67 14.11 2.22
N ILE A 90 13.49 14.71 2.18
CA ILE A 90 12.34 14.21 1.44
C ILE A 90 12.35 14.81 0.05
N LYS A 91 12.39 13.94 -0.95
CA LYS A 91 12.24 14.27 -2.36
C LYS A 91 10.83 13.88 -2.80
N GLY A 92 10.48 14.22 -4.03
CA GLY A 92 9.22 13.78 -4.61
C GLY A 92 8.12 14.83 -4.63
N VAL A 93 8.15 15.82 -3.74
CA VAL A 93 7.18 16.93 -3.80
C VAL A 93 7.31 17.63 -5.15
N GLY A 94 6.18 17.77 -5.81
CA GLY A 94 6.06 18.32 -7.15
C GLY A 94 6.17 17.30 -8.29
N TRP A 95 6.56 16.04 -8.03
CA TRP A 95 6.60 15.02 -9.07
C TRP A 95 5.19 14.59 -9.42
N LYS A 96 4.94 14.45 -10.72
CA LYS A 96 3.80 13.70 -11.22
C LYS A 96 4.15 12.22 -11.17
N VAL A 97 3.28 11.41 -10.57
CA VAL A 97 3.55 10.01 -10.31
C VAL A 97 2.34 9.13 -10.63
N ARG A 98 2.61 7.88 -10.95
CA ARG A 98 1.66 6.77 -10.91
C ARG A 98 1.98 5.90 -9.70
N LEU A 99 1.02 5.79 -8.78
CA LEU A 99 1.08 4.91 -7.63
C LEU A 99 0.29 3.63 -7.92
N THR A 100 0.92 2.49 -7.71
CA THR A 100 0.23 1.19 -7.62
C THR A 100 0.11 0.84 -6.15
N CYS A 101 -1.12 0.70 -5.67
CA CYS A 101 -1.41 0.58 -4.24
C CYS A 101 -2.28 -0.63 -3.95
N ASP A 102 -2.07 -1.26 -2.80
CA ASP A 102 -3.05 -2.17 -2.21
C ASP A 102 -3.95 -1.43 -1.24
N LYS A 103 -5.26 -1.64 -1.38
CA LYS A 103 -6.24 -1.13 -0.42
C LYS A 103 -6.24 -2.00 0.83
N LYS A 104 -5.88 -1.43 1.97
CA LYS A 104 -6.02 -2.04 3.28
C LYS A 104 -7.29 -1.53 3.95
N THR A 105 -8.26 -2.41 4.14
CA THR A 105 -9.48 -2.10 4.89
C THR A 105 -9.14 -1.93 6.36
N THR A 106 -9.50 -0.79 6.92
CA THR A 106 -9.38 -0.48 8.35
C THR A 106 -10.74 -0.17 8.92
N LEU A 107 -10.86 -0.11 10.25
CA LEU A 107 -12.09 0.28 10.95
C LEU A 107 -12.50 1.75 10.69
N GLY A 108 -11.66 2.54 10.02
CA GLY A 108 -11.93 3.90 9.53
C GLY A 108 -11.59 4.06 8.04
N ASP A 109 -11.12 5.24 7.65
CA ASP A 109 -10.78 5.54 6.25
C ASP A 109 -9.79 4.52 5.67
N PRO A 110 -10.00 4.07 4.41
CA PRO A 110 -9.14 3.08 3.79
C PRO A 110 -7.71 3.62 3.63
N ILE A 111 -6.75 2.77 3.97
CA ILE A 111 -5.32 3.05 3.76
C ILE A 111 -4.90 2.44 2.43
N TYR A 112 -4.16 3.18 1.62
CA TYR A 112 -3.61 2.70 0.36
C TYR A 112 -2.09 2.49 0.51
N MET A 113 -1.68 1.24 0.61
CA MET A 113 -0.27 0.87 0.73
C MET A 113 0.39 0.90 -0.65
N VAL A 114 1.33 1.81 -0.86
CA VAL A 114 2.05 1.96 -2.14
C VAL A 114 3.03 0.80 -2.30
N LEU A 115 2.80 0.00 -3.36
CA LEU A 115 3.67 -1.10 -3.77
C LEU A 115 4.68 -0.68 -4.83
N LYS A 116 4.28 0.27 -5.69
CA LYS A 116 5.11 0.81 -6.77
C LYS A 116 4.85 2.29 -6.94
N LEU A 117 5.92 3.05 -7.19
CA LEU A 117 5.86 4.44 -7.59
C LEU A 117 6.63 4.59 -8.90
N GLU A 118 5.96 5.13 -9.91
CA GLU A 118 6.57 5.52 -11.18
C GLU A 118 6.48 7.03 -11.33
N ARG A 119 7.60 7.70 -11.62
CA ARG A 119 7.58 9.11 -12.01
C ARG A 119 7.08 9.20 -13.45
N LEU A 120 6.12 10.10 -13.67
CA LEU A 120 5.62 10.45 -14.99
C LEU A 120 6.19 11.84 -15.30
N ASP A 121 6.94 11.96 -16.39
CA ASP A 121 7.52 13.23 -16.82
C ASP A 121 6.45 14.30 -17.13
#